data_AF-A0A519ZD91-F1
#
_entry.id   AF-A0A519ZD91-F1
#
_cell.length_a   1.000
_cell.length_b   1.000
_cell.length_c   1.000
_cell.angle_alpha   90.00
_cell.angle_beta   90.00
_cell.angle_gamma   90.00
#
_symmetry.space_group_name_H-M   'P 1'
#
loop_
_entity.id
_entity.type
_entity.pdbx_description
1 polymer ?
#
loop_
_entity_poly.entity_id
_entity_poly.type
_entity_poly.pdbx_seq_one_letter_code
_entity_poly.pdbx_strand_id
1 'polypeptide(L)'
;MNDLGRLEDLPADYVAELRALNLVPLWPSLRGVLPPTVPTRQTQATHWPYKTIKPLLLKAGELTPIEKAERRVLVLANPGHTLEKMQASAAMYLG
;
A
#
# COMPACT_ATOMS: atom_id res chain seq x y z
N MET A 1 5.27 34.46 -7.84
CA MET A 1 5.16 32.99 -8.00
C MET A 1 6.19 32.41 -7.04
N ASN A 2 5.84 32.21 -5.77
CA ASN A 2 6.78 31.64 -4.81
C ASN A 2 6.75 30.12 -4.97
N ASP A 3 7.89 29.54 -5.30
CA ASP A 3 8.16 28.11 -5.20
C ASP A 3 7.89 27.67 -3.76
N LEU A 4 6.72 27.08 -3.53
CA LEU A 4 6.33 26.62 -2.20
C LEU A 4 7.08 25.32 -1.85
N GLY A 5 8.21 25.50 -1.16
CA GLY A 5 8.61 24.78 0.06
C GLY A 5 8.86 23.29 -0.04
N ARG A 6 10.02 22.89 -0.58
CA ARG A 6 10.58 21.56 -0.33
C ARG A 6 11.22 21.52 1.05
N LEU A 7 11.39 20.32 1.61
CA LEU A 7 12.06 20.14 2.90
C LEU A 7 13.51 20.64 2.87
N GLU A 8 14.17 20.52 1.71
CA GLU A 8 15.54 21.01 1.44
C GLU A 8 15.67 22.54 1.46
N ASP A 9 14.56 23.27 1.35
CA ASP A 9 14.55 24.74 1.39
C ASP A 9 14.46 25.29 2.84
N LEU A 10 14.33 24.41 3.84
CA LEU A 10 14.16 24.79 5.26
C LEU A 10 15.50 24.82 6.01
N PRO A 11 15.65 25.69 7.02
CA PRO A 11 16.83 25.69 7.90
C PRO A 11 17.06 24.32 8.56
N ALA A 12 18.32 23.89 8.59
CA ALA A 12 18.69 22.54 9.04
C ALA A 12 18.41 22.31 10.54
N ASP A 13 18.60 23.33 11.36
CA ASP A 13 18.26 23.37 12.79
C ASP A 13 16.76 23.18 13.02
N TYR A 14 15.93 23.92 12.27
CA TYR A 14 14.48 23.77 12.30
C TYR A 14 14.04 22.34 11.92
N VAL A 15 14.60 21.78 10.85
CA VAL A 15 14.29 20.39 10.44
C VAL A 15 14.75 19.37 11.48
N ALA A 16 15.88 19.61 12.14
CA ALA A 16 16.38 18.74 13.21
C ALA A 16 15.47 18.77 14.44
N GLU A 17 14.99 19.95 14.86
CA GLU A 17 14.03 20.09 15.96
C GLU A 17 12.69 19.41 15.65
N LEU A 18 12.16 19.60 14.44
CA LEU A 18 10.96 18.90 14.00
C LEU A 18 11.12 17.38 14.12
N ARG A 19 12.25 16.84 13.63
CA ARG A 19 12.53 15.40 13.71
C ARG A 19 12.68 14.92 15.14
N ALA A 20 13.33 15.68 16.02
CA ALA A 20 13.46 15.35 17.44
C ALA A 20 12.10 15.24 18.14
N LEU A 21 11.09 15.96 17.64
CA LEU A 21 9.73 15.96 18.15
C LEU A 21 8.78 15.04 17.36
N ASN A 22 9.27 14.25 16.40
CA ASN A 22 8.45 13.43 15.49
C ASN A 22 7.43 14.27 14.67
N LEU A 23 7.77 15.52 14.35
CA LEU A 23 6.97 16.42 13.53
C LEU A 23 7.42 16.37 12.07
N VAL A 24 6.45 16.41 11.15
CA VAL A 24 6.69 16.43 9.70
C VAL A 24 5.91 17.59 9.08
N PRO A 25 6.56 18.48 8.32
CA PRO A 25 5.87 19.55 7.63
C PRO A 25 5.01 18.98 6.49
N LEU A 26 3.73 19.34 6.48
CA LEU A 26 2.76 18.77 5.53
C LEU A 26 2.84 19.40 4.13
N TRP A 27 3.23 20.67 4.03
CA TRP A 27 3.19 21.43 2.77
C TRP A 27 4.03 20.89 1.61
N PRO A 28 5.21 20.25 1.80
CA PRO A 28 5.92 19.61 0.70
C PRO A 28 5.15 18.39 0.15
N SER A 29 4.33 17.76 0.99
CA SER A 29 3.60 16.52 0.71
C SER A 29 2.11 16.74 0.38
N LEU A 30 1.61 17.98 0.53
CA LEU A 30 0.18 18.32 0.40
C LEU A 30 -0.41 17.85 -0.92
N ARG A 31 0.32 17.99 -2.03
CA ARG A 31 -0.16 17.57 -3.37
C ARG A 31 -0.40 16.07 -3.49
N GLY A 32 0.35 15.25 -2.74
CA GLY A 32 0.21 13.80 -2.77
C GLY A 32 -0.81 13.26 -1.76
N VAL A 33 -1.00 13.95 -0.64
CA VAL A 33 -1.83 13.49 0.48
C VAL A 33 -3.26 14.05 0.42
N LEU A 34 -3.43 15.27 -0.10
CA LEU A 34 -4.73 15.95 -0.18
C LEU A 34 -4.98 16.42 -1.62
N PRO A 35 -5.34 15.50 -2.54
CA PRO A 35 -5.76 15.89 -3.87
C PRO A 35 -7.00 16.79 -3.78
N PRO A 36 -7.04 17.94 -4.50
CA PRO A 36 -8.03 18.99 -4.28
C PRO A 36 -9.46 18.63 -4.69
N THR A 37 -9.67 17.55 -5.43
CA THR A 37 -10.96 17.23 -6.05
C THR A 37 -11.42 15.79 -5.81
N VAL A 38 -10.54 14.82 -6.07
CA VAL A 38 -10.91 13.40 -5.99
C VAL A 38 -9.84 12.66 -5.19
N PRO A 39 -10.23 11.82 -4.20
CA PRO A 39 -9.28 10.97 -3.49
C PRO A 39 -8.52 10.07 -4.45
N THR A 40 -7.25 9.81 -4.16
CA THR A 40 -6.44 8.90 -4.96
C THR A 40 -7.03 7.49 -4.91
N ARG A 41 -7.52 7.00 -6.06
CA ARG A 41 -8.12 5.66 -6.17
C ARG A 41 -7.05 4.66 -6.60
N GLN A 42 -6.30 4.14 -5.65
CA GLN A 42 -5.29 3.11 -5.94
C GLN A 42 -5.94 1.77 -6.32
N THR A 43 -7.03 1.38 -5.65
CA THR A 43 -7.76 0.14 -5.94
C THR A 43 -8.28 0.12 -7.38
N GLN A 44 -7.88 -0.89 -8.16
CA GLN A 44 -8.37 -1.10 -9.52
C GLN A 44 -9.50 -2.12 -9.53
N ALA A 45 -10.48 -1.94 -10.43
CA ALA A 45 -11.51 -2.94 -10.68
C ALA A 45 -10.83 -4.23 -11.16
N THR A 46 -10.84 -5.27 -10.32
CA THR A 46 -10.10 -6.51 -10.54
C THR A 46 -11.04 -7.68 -10.38
N HIS A 47 -10.94 -8.65 -11.28
CA HIS A 47 -11.71 -9.88 -11.25
C HIS A 47 -10.75 -11.07 -11.20
N TRP A 48 -10.98 -11.98 -10.25
CA TRP A 48 -10.24 -13.23 -10.12
C TRP A 48 -11.18 -14.40 -10.47
N PRO A 49 -11.19 -14.88 -11.73
CA PRO A 49 -12.09 -15.94 -12.13
C PRO A 49 -11.78 -17.22 -11.36
N TYR A 50 -12.78 -17.79 -10.68
CA TYR A 50 -12.61 -19.01 -9.89
C TYR A 50 -11.99 -20.17 -10.69
N LYS A 51 -12.44 -20.33 -11.95
CA LYS A 51 -11.92 -21.35 -12.87
C LYS A 51 -10.40 -21.24 -13.08
N THR A 52 -9.85 -20.02 -13.08
CA THR A 52 -8.43 -19.76 -13.28
C THR A 52 -7.62 -20.00 -12.01
N ILE A 53 -8.14 -19.61 -10.84
CA ILE A 53 -7.41 -19.73 -9.56
C ILE A 53 -7.53 -21.11 -8.93
N LYS A 54 -8.59 -21.88 -9.22
CA LYS A 54 -8.83 -23.22 -8.63
C LYS A 54 -7.63 -24.18 -8.77
N PRO A 55 -6.99 -24.35 -9.94
CA PRO A 55 -5.83 -25.23 -10.05
C PRO A 55 -4.66 -24.81 -9.16
N LEU A 56 -4.46 -23.50 -8.96
CA LEU A 56 -3.40 -22.96 -8.12
C LEU A 56 -3.67 -23.22 -6.64
N LEU A 57 -4.92 -23.08 -6.21
CA LEU A 57 -5.35 -23.39 -4.83
C LEU A 57 -5.11 -24.88 -4.50
N LEU A 58 -5.47 -25.78 -5.43
CA LEU A 58 -5.23 -27.22 -5.25
C LEU A 58 -3.73 -27.53 -5.17
N LYS A 59 -2.94 -26.97 -6.10
CA LYS A 59 -1.49 -27.14 -6.10
C LYS A 59 -0.82 -26.60 -4.83
N ALA A 60 -1.29 -25.48 -4.29
CA ALA A 60 -0.80 -24.96 -3.01
C ALA A 60 -1.07 -25.93 -1.84
N GLY A 61 -2.19 -26.65 -1.88
CA GLY A 61 -2.52 -27.70 -0.92
C GLY A 61 -1.62 -28.94 -1.01
N GLU A 62 -1.07 -29.25 -2.18
CA GLU A 62 -0.12 -30.34 -2.39
C GLU A 62 1.31 -29.95 -1.99
N LEU A 63 1.72 -28.72 -2.30
CA LEU A 63 3.10 -28.26 -2.11
C LEU A 63 3.44 -27.87 -0.68
N THR A 64 2.47 -27.38 0.08
CA THR A 64 2.70 -26.86 1.43
C THR A 64 2.10 -27.82 2.46
N PRO A 65 2.92 -28.60 3.19
CA PRO A 65 2.46 -29.39 4.32
C PRO A 65 1.83 -28.47 5.38
N ILE A 66 0.71 -28.88 5.96
CA ILE A 66 -0.03 -28.05 6.94
C ILE A 66 0.79 -27.82 8.21
N GLU A 67 1.72 -28.72 8.51
CA GLU A 67 2.64 -28.66 9.65
C GLU A 67 3.65 -27.51 9.52
N LYS A 68 3.87 -27.02 8.29
CA LYS A 68 4.80 -25.92 7.99
C LYS A 68 4.10 -24.57 7.78
N ALA A 69 2.76 -24.53 7.81
CA ALA A 69 2.00 -23.31 7.56
C ALA A 69 0.75 -23.26 8.43
N GLU A 70 0.66 -22.29 9.35
CA GLU A 70 -0.53 -22.08 10.19
C GLU A 70 -1.81 -21.91 9.36
N ARG A 71 -1.70 -21.28 8.18
CA ARG A 71 -2.78 -21.14 7.19
C ARG A 71 -2.23 -21.24 5.78
N ARG A 72 -2.91 -22.01 4.91
CA ARG A 72 -2.58 -22.14 3.48
C ARG A 72 -3.54 -21.29 2.67
N VAL A 73 -3.10 -20.07 2.36
CA VAL A 73 -3.94 -19.02 1.77
C VAL A 73 -3.22 -18.44 0.55
N LEU A 74 -3.95 -18.21 -0.54
CA LEU A 74 -3.48 -17.44 -1.68
C LEU A 74 -4.19 -16.10 -1.68
N VAL A 75 -3.46 -15.03 -1.36
CA VAL A 75 -4.04 -13.69 -1.24
C VAL A 75 -4.43 -13.15 -2.62
N LEU A 76 -5.64 -12.62 -2.73
CA LEU A 76 -6.11 -11.88 -3.89
C LEU A 76 -5.61 -10.43 -3.83
N ALA A 77 -4.36 -10.23 -4.22
CA ALA A 77 -3.74 -8.90 -4.23
C ALA A 77 -4.19 -8.07 -5.43
N ASN A 78 -4.71 -6.88 -5.16
CA ASN A 78 -5.13 -5.92 -6.18
C ASN A 78 -3.90 -5.27 -6.84
N PRO A 79 -3.82 -5.17 -8.17
CA PRO A 79 -2.68 -4.58 -8.87
C PRO A 79 -2.42 -3.12 -8.50
N GLY A 80 -3.44 -2.43 -7.97
CA GLY A 80 -3.33 -1.07 -7.47
C GLY A 80 -2.60 -0.89 -6.15
N HIS A 81 -2.40 -1.97 -5.38
CA HIS A 81 -1.82 -1.93 -4.02
C HIS A 81 -0.46 -2.63 -3.91
N THR A 82 0.12 -3.07 -5.02
CA THR A 82 1.32 -3.94 -5.10
C THR A 82 1.14 -5.29 -4.38
N LEU A 83 1.99 -6.28 -4.70
CA LEU A 83 1.83 -7.64 -4.16
C LEU A 83 2.26 -7.73 -2.69
N GLU A 84 3.20 -6.89 -2.27
CA GLU A 84 3.79 -6.90 -0.93
C GLU A 84 2.78 -6.50 0.15
N LYS A 85 1.79 -5.65 -0.19
CA LYS A 85 0.77 -5.20 0.78
C LYS A 85 -0.30 -6.24 1.07
N MET A 86 -0.42 -7.29 0.25
CA MET A 86 -1.39 -8.38 0.45
C MET A 86 -2.85 -7.89 0.62
N GLN A 87 -3.26 -6.90 -0.17
CA GLN A 87 -4.55 -6.22 -0.02
C GLN A 87 -5.42 -6.35 -1.28
N ALA A 88 -6.70 -6.65 -1.09
CA ALA A 88 -7.70 -6.66 -2.18
C ALA A 88 -8.31 -5.26 -2.41
N SER A 89 -8.33 -4.44 -1.35
CA SER A 89 -8.68 -3.02 -1.40
C SER A 89 -7.91 -2.26 -0.32
N ALA A 90 -8.09 -0.94 -0.25
CA ALA A 90 -7.46 -0.10 0.76
C ALA A 90 -7.79 -0.49 2.22
N ALA A 91 -8.84 -1.29 2.46
CA ALA A 91 -9.28 -1.69 3.80
C ALA A 91 -9.62 -3.18 3.93
N MET A 92 -9.45 -3.99 2.89
CA MET A 92 -9.88 -5.41 2.91
C MET A 92 -8.77 -6.35 2.45
N TYR A 93 -8.63 -7.44 3.20
CA TYR A 93 -7.86 -8.62 2.84
C TYR A 93 -8.82 -9.69 2.28
N LEU A 94 -8.42 -10.37 1.20
CA LEU A 94 -9.12 -11.53 0.66
C LEU A 94 -8.09 -12.63 0.37
N GLY A 95 -8.35 -13.86 0.79
CA GLY A 95 -7.49 -15.01 0.57
C GLY A 95 -8.20 -16.32 0.92
#